data_AF-A0A3D3Q845-F1
#
_entry.id   AF-A0A3D3Q845-F1
#
_cell.length_a   1.000
_cell.length_b   1.000
_cell.length_c   1.000
_cell.angle_alpha   90.00
_cell.angle_beta   90.00
_cell.angle_gamma   90.00
#
_symmetry.space_group_name_H-M   'P 1'
#
loop_
_entity.id
_entity.type
_entity.pdbx_description
1 polymer ?
#
loop_
_entity_poly.entity_id
_entity_poly.type
_entity_poly.pdbx_seq_one_letter_code
_entity_poly.pdbx_strand_id
1 'polypeptide(L)'
;MRAQRTMRQNIRDLPTPVWYLVVGSFINQFGLFVAVFLVLYMRQRHFSITESGAALAAYGVGELSAGFVGGHLADRLGRRGTIVLSMFASAAAMIGLSQARSFVVILELALFAGLSSELYRPAA
;
A
#
# COMPACT_ATOMS: atom_id res chain seq x y z
N MET A 1 0.06 1.69 44.19
CA MET A 1 0.23 2.95 43.42
C MET A 1 0.75 2.58 42.02
N ARG A 2 -0.10 2.60 40.99
CA ARG A 2 0.32 2.34 39.60
C ARG A 2 1.06 3.58 39.10
N ALA A 3 2.39 3.51 39.02
CA ALA A 3 3.20 4.57 38.44
C ALA A 3 2.70 4.84 37.01
N GLN A 4 2.18 6.04 36.77
CA GLN A 4 1.82 6.50 35.44
C GLN A 4 3.11 6.65 34.63
N ARG A 5 3.56 5.56 33.99
CA ARG A 5 4.68 5.63 33.05
C ARG A 5 4.33 6.64 31.97
N THR A 6 5.16 7.66 31.83
CA THR A 6 4.96 8.72 30.85
C THR A 6 5.02 8.10 29.45
N MET A 7 4.07 8.42 28.57
CA MET A 7 3.95 7.82 27.23
C MET A 7 5.27 7.82 26.43
N ARG A 8 6.11 8.84 26.63
CA ARG A 8 7.45 8.95 26.03
C ARG A 8 8.45 7.87 26.46
N GLN A 9 8.37 7.37 27.70
CA GLN A 9 9.26 6.31 28.21
C GLN A 9 8.88 4.96 27.60
N ASN A 10 7.57 4.65 27.54
CA ASN A 10 7.09 3.41 26.92
C ASN A 10 7.44 3.31 25.43
N ILE A 11 7.45 4.44 24.69
CA ILE A 11 7.83 4.45 23.26
C ILE A 11 9.34 4.20 23.07
N ARG A 12 10.19 4.69 23.98
CA ARG A 12 11.64 4.47 23.94
C ARG A 12 12.04 3.04 24.30
N ASP A 13 11.25 2.36 25.13
CA ASP A 13 11.48 0.98 25.54
C ASP A 13 10.98 -0.06 24.53
N LEU A 14 10.45 0.37 23.37
CA LEU A 14 9.97 -0.55 22.34
C LEU A 14 11.13 -1.35 21.72
N PRO A 15 10.99 -2.68 21.56
CA PRO A 15 11.97 -3.50 20.88
C PRO A 15 12.26 -2.99 19.46
N THR A 16 13.52 -3.06 19.02
CA THR A 16 13.96 -2.64 17.67
C THR A 16 13.11 -3.18 16.51
N PRO A 17 12.59 -4.44 16.55
CA PRO A 17 11.66 -4.94 15.54
C PRO A 17 10.38 -4.12 15.36
N VAL A 18 9.88 -3.49 16.44
CA VAL A 18 8.68 -2.65 16.39
C VAL A 18 8.96 -1.38 15.60
N TRP A 19 10.14 -0.79 15.77
CA TRP A 19 10.53 0.40 15.01
C TRP A 19 10.62 0.14 13.50
N TYR A 20 11.09 -1.04 13.09
CA TYR A 20 11.07 -1.42 11.67
C TYR A 20 9.64 -1.51 11.12
N LEU A 21 8.69 -2.03 11.90
CA LEU A 21 7.28 -2.04 11.51
C LEU A 21 6.72 -0.62 11.46
N VAL A 22 6.98 0.24 12.43
CA VAL A 22 6.47 1.62 12.41
C VAL A 22 6.98 2.39 11.19
N VAL A 23 8.28 2.30 10.89
CA VAL A 23 8.88 2.95 9.71
C VAL A 23 8.34 2.32 8.41
N GLY A 24 8.23 0.99 8.35
CA GLY A 24 7.64 0.28 7.21
C GLY A 24 6.19 0.69 6.96
N SER A 25 5.37 0.77 8.01
CA SER A 25 3.98 1.26 7.98
C SER A 25 3.93 2.68 7.45
N PHE A 26 4.81 3.55 7.96
CA PHE A 26 4.85 4.96 7.57
C PHE A 26 5.19 5.12 6.09
N ILE A 27 6.17 4.37 5.59
CA ILE A 27 6.52 4.36 4.16
C ILE A 27 5.35 3.79 3.34
N ASN A 28 4.74 2.71 3.79
CA ASN A 28 3.61 2.10 3.10
C ASN A 28 2.38 3.04 3.05
N GLN A 29 2.26 3.96 4.01
CA GLN A 29 1.21 4.98 4.03
C GLN A 29 1.25 5.90 2.81
N PHE A 30 2.42 6.08 2.17
CA PHE A 30 2.49 6.84 0.92
C PHE A 30 1.72 6.17 -0.22
N GLY A 31 1.54 4.84 -0.15
CA GLY A 31 0.68 4.09 -1.06
C GLY A 31 -0.78 4.54 -1.02
N LEU A 32 -1.29 5.06 0.10
CA LEU A 32 -2.65 5.59 0.17
C LEU A 32 -2.82 6.88 -0.64
N PHE A 33 -1.75 7.66 -0.86
CA PHE A 33 -1.82 8.86 -1.70
C PHE A 33 -1.95 8.55 -3.19
N VAL A 34 -1.71 7.29 -3.59
CA VAL A 34 -1.81 6.84 -4.98
C VAL A 34 -3.17 7.14 -5.56
N ALA A 35 -4.25 6.86 -4.83
CA ALA A 35 -5.61 7.13 -5.29
C ALA A 35 -5.79 8.59 -5.74
N VAL A 36 -5.27 9.54 -4.95
CA VAL A 36 -5.36 10.98 -5.25
C VAL A 36 -4.45 11.35 -6.42
N PHE A 37 -3.18 10.94 -6.38
CA PHE A 37 -2.22 11.29 -7.41
C PHE A 37 -2.50 10.62 -8.75
N LEU A 38 -3.08 9.42 -8.76
CA LEU A 38 -3.47 8.70 -9.98
C LEU A 38 -4.54 9.49 -10.74
N VAL A 39 -5.57 9.96 -10.04
CA VAL A 39 -6.59 10.81 -10.66
C VAL A 39 -5.95 12.10 -11.16
N LEU A 40 -5.18 12.81 -10.34
CA LEU A 40 -4.53 14.05 -10.76
C LEU A 40 -3.62 13.87 -11.98
N TYR A 41 -2.84 12.79 -12.00
CA TYR A 41 -1.97 12.40 -13.10
C TYR A 41 -2.74 12.19 -14.40
N MET A 42 -3.83 11.41 -14.33
CA MET A 42 -4.65 11.13 -15.51
C MET A 42 -5.33 12.40 -16.03
N ARG A 43 -5.80 13.27 -15.13
CA ARG A 43 -6.37 14.57 -15.51
C ARG A 43 -5.34 15.48 -16.18
N GLN A 44 -4.11 15.53 -15.68
CA GLN A 44 -3.00 16.27 -16.32
C GLN A 44 -2.61 15.69 -17.68
N ARG A 45 -2.76 14.38 -17.88
CA ARG A 45 -2.56 13.69 -19.16
C ARG A 45 -3.76 13.78 -20.11
N HIS A 46 -4.76 14.61 -19.79
CA HIS A 46 -5.98 14.82 -20.58
C HIS A 46 -6.90 13.60 -20.72
N PHE A 47 -6.79 12.60 -19.83
CA PHE A 47 -7.79 11.54 -19.76
C PHE A 47 -9.14 12.08 -19.26
N SER A 48 -10.22 11.43 -19.68
CA SER A 48 -11.57 11.76 -19.26
C SER A 48 -11.80 11.53 -17.77
N ILE A 49 -12.87 12.12 -17.23
CA ILE A 49 -13.26 11.91 -15.83
C ILE A 49 -13.61 10.44 -15.62
N THR A 50 -14.32 9.84 -16.57
CA THR A 50 -14.73 8.44 -16.53
C THR A 50 -13.55 7.50 -16.50
N GLU A 51 -12.53 7.72 -17.34
CA GLU A 51 -11.29 6.92 -17.32
C GLU A 51 -10.55 7.06 -16.00
N SER A 52 -10.42 8.29 -15.48
CA SER A 52 -9.75 8.53 -14.20
C SER A 52 -10.49 7.86 -13.03
N GLY A 53 -11.83 7.91 -13.05
CA GLY A 53 -12.69 7.23 -12.11
C GLY A 53 -12.61 5.70 -12.21
N ALA A 54 -12.51 5.16 -13.43
CA ALA A 54 -12.34 3.74 -13.65
C ALA A 54 -10.99 3.23 -13.12
N ALA A 55 -9.91 3.99 -13.30
CA ALA A 55 -8.60 3.66 -12.74
C ALA A 55 -8.62 3.68 -11.20
N LEU A 56 -9.30 4.66 -10.60
CA LEU A 56 -9.51 4.70 -9.16
C LEU A 56 -10.35 3.51 -8.67
N ALA A 57 -11.39 3.13 -9.39
CA ALA A 57 -12.20 1.97 -9.07
C ALA A 57 -11.38 0.67 -9.16
N ALA A 58 -10.54 0.51 -10.18
CA ALA A 58 -9.64 -0.62 -10.32
C ALA A 58 -8.65 -0.72 -9.14
N TYR A 59 -8.07 0.42 -8.74
CA TYR A 59 -7.24 0.49 -7.52
C TYR A 59 -8.02 0.02 -6.29
N GLY A 60 -9.23 0.52 -6.07
CA GLY A 60 -10.08 0.11 -4.94
C GLY A 60 -10.45 -1.38 -4.95
N VAL A 61 -10.71 -1.96 -6.13
CA VAL A 61 -10.94 -3.42 -6.27
C VAL A 61 -9.69 -4.21 -5.86
N GLY A 62 -8.50 -3.75 -6.26
CA GLY A 62 -7.24 -4.33 -5.80
C GLY A 62 -7.11 -4.28 -4.27
N GLU A 63 -7.39 -3.12 -3.69
CA GLU A 63 -7.33 -2.88 -2.23
C GLU A 63 -8.25 -3.82 -1.46
N LEU A 64 -9.51 -3.97 -1.91
CA LEU A 64 -10.46 -4.92 -1.30
C LEU A 64 -10.00 -6.39 -1.45
N SER A 65 -9.33 -6.72 -2.54
CA SER A 65 -8.84 -8.07 -2.81
C SER A 65 -7.57 -8.42 -2.03
N ALA A 66 -6.84 -7.41 -1.56
CA ALA A 66 -5.55 -7.56 -0.89
C ALA A 66 -5.65 -8.37 0.41
N GLY A 67 -6.73 -8.23 1.18
CA GLY A 67 -6.91 -9.00 2.43
C GLY A 67 -6.95 -10.51 2.18
N PHE A 68 -7.65 -10.95 1.13
CA PHE A 68 -7.78 -12.36 0.77
C PHE A 68 -6.44 -12.93 0.27
N VAL A 69 -5.80 -12.21 -0.66
CA VAL A 69 -4.52 -12.63 -1.25
C VAL A 69 -3.40 -12.57 -0.20
N GLY A 70 -3.39 -11.53 0.63
CA GLY A 70 -2.40 -11.30 1.66
C GLY A 70 -2.45 -12.32 2.79
N GLY A 71 -3.66 -12.71 3.22
CA GLY A 71 -3.85 -13.80 4.18
C GLY A 71 -3.29 -15.11 3.64
N HIS A 72 -3.67 -15.49 2.42
CA HIS A 72 -3.16 -16.71 1.79
C HIS A 72 -1.64 -16.72 1.63
N LEU A 73 -1.04 -15.59 1.21
CA LEU A 73 0.42 -15.48 1.11
C LEU A 73 1.08 -15.52 2.49
N ALA A 74 0.51 -14.86 3.51
CA ALA A 74 1.04 -14.89 4.87
C ALA A 74 1.04 -16.30 5.46
N ASP A 75 0.03 -17.10 5.16
CA ASP A 75 -0.06 -18.49 5.59
C ASP A 75 1.00 -19.39 4.92
N ARG A 76 1.36 -19.10 3.67
CA ARG A 76 2.33 -19.91 2.89
C ARG A 76 3.78 -19.47 3.01
N LEU A 77 4.05 -18.17 2.91
CA LEU A 77 5.40 -17.57 2.89
C LEU A 77 5.84 -17.07 4.26
N GLY A 78 4.92 -17.05 5.23
CA GLY A 78 5.13 -16.44 6.54
C GLY A 78 4.97 -14.92 6.51
N ARG A 79 4.56 -14.37 7.65
CA ARG A 79 4.20 -12.95 7.82
C ARG A 79 5.31 -11.98 7.39
N ARG A 80 6.58 -12.29 7.68
CA ARG A 80 7.72 -11.44 7.29
C ARG A 80 7.95 -11.44 5.77
N GLY A 81 7.84 -12.61 5.13
CA GLY A 81 8.04 -12.74 3.68
C GLY A 81 6.97 -11.98 2.89
N THR A 82 5.71 -12.09 3.33
CA THR A 82 4.58 -11.38 2.72
C THR A 82 4.73 -9.86 2.80
N ILE A 83 5.17 -9.33 3.95
CA ILE A 83 5.43 -7.89 4.11
C ILE A 83 6.50 -7.42 3.13
N VAL A 84 7.63 -8.13 3.04
CA VAL A 84 8.73 -7.74 2.15
C VAL A 84 8.28 -7.79 0.70
N LEU A 85 7.59 -8.87 0.30
CA LEU A 85 7.05 -9.02 -1.05
C LEU A 85 6.07 -7.90 -1.41
N SER A 86 5.16 -7.54 -0.49
CA SER A 86 4.18 -6.48 -0.73
C SER A 86 4.83 -5.11 -0.90
N MET A 87 5.86 -4.82 -0.09
CA MET A 87 6.61 -3.58 -0.20
C MET A 87 7.32 -3.47 -1.56
N PHE A 88 7.97 -4.54 -2.03
CA PHE A 88 8.61 -4.56 -3.34
C PHE A 88 7.60 -4.51 -4.49
N ALA A 89 6.49 -5.25 -4.39
CA ALA A 89 5.43 -5.24 -5.38
C ALA A 89 4.78 -3.85 -5.51
N SER A 90 4.49 -3.20 -4.37
CA SER A 90 3.97 -1.83 -4.31
C SER A 90 4.94 -0.83 -4.94
N ALA A 91 6.23 -0.90 -4.60
CA ALA A 91 7.25 -0.03 -5.19
C ALA A 91 7.37 -0.22 -6.72
N ALA A 92 7.36 -1.47 -7.19
CA ALA A 92 7.39 -1.78 -8.62
C ALA A 92 6.14 -1.25 -9.34
N ALA A 93 4.95 -1.42 -8.74
CA ALA A 93 3.70 -0.89 -9.27
C ALA A 93 3.74 0.64 -9.39
N MET A 94 4.25 1.33 -8.37
CA MET A 94 4.43 2.79 -8.36
C MET A 94 5.35 3.28 -9.48
N ILE A 95 6.51 2.64 -9.63
CA ILE A 95 7.44 2.98 -10.71
C ILE A 95 6.77 2.73 -12.07
N GLY A 96 6.07 1.61 -12.23
CA GLY A 96 5.30 1.31 -13.44
C GLY A 96 4.25 2.39 -13.74
N LEU A 97 3.46 2.78 -12.75
CA LEU A 97 2.38 3.76 -12.88
C LEU A 97 2.93 5.12 -13.33
N SER A 98 4.10 5.50 -12.82
CA SER A 98 4.78 6.75 -13.21
C SER A 98 5.13 6.79 -14.71
N GLN A 99 5.48 5.64 -15.29
CA GLN A 99 5.89 5.51 -16.69
C GLN A 99 4.72 5.19 -17.63
N ALA A 100 3.59 4.72 -17.10
CA ALA A 100 2.46 4.28 -17.89
C ALA A 100 1.84 5.43 -18.70
N ARG A 101 1.64 5.21 -20.00
CA ARG A 101 0.99 6.20 -20.90
C ARG A 101 -0.32 5.71 -21.52
N SER A 102 -0.53 4.39 -21.51
CA SER A 102 -1.75 3.77 -22.03
C SER A 102 -2.77 3.58 -20.90
N PHE A 103 -4.03 3.85 -21.19
CA PHE A 103 -5.12 3.69 -20.22
C PHE A 103 -5.21 2.25 -19.67
N VAL A 104 -5.07 1.24 -20.52
CA VAL A 104 -5.13 -0.17 -20.11
C VAL A 104 -3.99 -0.51 -19.14
N VAL A 105 -2.78 -0.05 -19.44
CA VAL A 105 -1.61 -0.26 -18.56
C VAL A 105 -1.81 0.43 -17.21
N ILE A 106 -2.41 1.63 -17.21
CA ILE A 106 -2.74 2.33 -15.97
C ILE A 106 -3.78 1.55 -15.16
N LEU A 107 -4.81 0.96 -15.78
CA LEU A 107 -5.80 0.14 -15.09
C LEU A 107 -5.20 -1.09 -14.42
N GLU A 108 -4.38 -1.85 -15.15
CA GLU A 108 -3.73 -3.06 -14.64
C GLU A 108 -2.80 -2.73 -13.47
N LEU A 109 -1.97 -1.70 -13.62
CA LEU A 109 -1.05 -1.26 -12.59
C LEU A 109 -1.77 -0.64 -11.39
N ALA A 110 -2.88 0.07 -11.59
CA ALA A 110 -3.71 0.59 -10.51
C ALA A 110 -4.30 -0.54 -9.68
N LEU A 111 -4.87 -1.56 -10.33
CA LEU A 111 -5.37 -2.75 -9.65
C LEU A 111 -4.27 -3.49 -8.88
N PHE A 112 -3.10 -3.66 -9.50
CA PHE A 112 -1.97 -4.32 -8.85
C PHE A 112 -1.40 -3.49 -7.68
N ALA A 113 -1.34 -2.17 -7.82
CA ALA A 113 -0.93 -1.26 -6.75
C ALA A 113 -1.88 -1.33 -5.56
N GLY A 114 -3.21 -1.35 -5.80
CA GLY A 114 -4.21 -1.52 -4.76
C GLY A 114 -4.08 -2.88 -4.06
N LEU A 115 -3.86 -3.95 -4.83
CA LEU A 115 -3.63 -5.28 -4.26
C LEU A 115 -2.40 -5.33 -3.33
N SER A 116 -1.37 -4.56 -3.67
CA SER A 116 -0.11 -4.53 -2.94
C SER A 116 -0.14 -3.66 -1.68
N SER A 117 -1.01 -2.63 -1.64
CA SER A 117 -1.00 -1.61 -0.59
C SER A 117 -1.54 -2.11 0.76
N GLU A 118 -2.57 -2.94 0.73
CA GLU A 118 -3.23 -3.51 1.92
C GLU A 118 -2.62 -4.85 2.39
N LEU A 119 -1.74 -5.48 1.61
CA LEU A 119 -1.07 -6.72 2.00
C LEU A 119 -0.20 -6.58 3.27
N TYR A 120 0.14 -5.34 3.63
CA TYR A 120 0.90 -5.00 4.83
C TYR A 120 0.05 -5.08 6.11
N ARG A 121 -1.27 -4.94 6.01
CA ARG A 121 -2.21 -4.81 7.13
C ARG A 121 -2.68 -6.08 7.85
N PRO A 122 -2.59 -7.33 7.33
CA PRO A 122 -2.98 -8.52 8.12
C PRO A 122 -2.10 -8.72 9.37
N ALA A 123 -1.06 -7.89 9.52
CA ALA A 123 -0.09 -7.96 10.57
C ALA A 123 -0.18 -6.86 11.65
N ALA A 124 -1.16 -5.96 11.60
CA ALA A 124 -1.38 -4.95 12.62
C ALA A 124 -2.30 -5.46 13.75
#